data_AF-A0A9X3LIE7-F1
#
_entry.id   AF-A0A9X3LIE7-F1
#
_cell.length_a   1.000
_cell.length_b   1.000
_cell.length_c   1.000
_cell.angle_alpha   90.00
_cell.angle_beta   90.00
_cell.angle_gamma   90.00
#
_symmetry.space_group_name_H-M   'P 1'
#
loop_
_entity.id
_entity.type
_entity.pdbx_description
1 polymer ?
#
loop_
_entity_poly.entity_id
_entity_poly.type
_entity_poly.pdbx_seq_one_letter_code
_entity_poly.pdbx_strand_id
1 'polypeptide(L)'
;MKKRILIVLLAISVVGFIFSMYNLLHESKAKALSVAYIEETYQCENDLRATIYGKDDDYYAVSVRSNDDLSKSFYLKIRLSMWFQLEEILDASEYNEANSCEEDLDV
;
A
#
# COMPACT_ATOMS: atom_id res chain seq x y z
N MET A 1 -9.25 -20.05 40.66
CA MET A 1 -9.86 -19.02 39.79
C MET A 1 -8.83 -18.09 39.14
N LYS A 2 -7.86 -17.51 39.87
CA LYS A 2 -6.84 -16.59 39.32
C LYS A 2 -6.06 -17.12 38.09
N LYS A 3 -5.64 -18.40 38.09
CA LYS A 3 -4.92 -19.02 36.95
C LYS A 3 -5.76 -19.10 35.65
N ARG A 4 -7.08 -19.28 35.76
CA ARG A 4 -7.97 -19.38 34.59
C ARG A 4 -8.14 -18.03 33.89
N ILE A 5 -8.24 -16.95 34.66
CA ILE A 5 -8.33 -15.58 34.13
C ILE A 5 -7.04 -15.20 33.38
N LEU A 6 -5.86 -15.57 33.92
CA LEU A 6 -4.58 -15.30 33.28
C LEU A 6 -4.47 -15.97 31.89
N ILE A 7 -4.94 -17.22 31.77
CA ILE A 7 -4.93 -17.96 30.49
C ILE A 7 -5.83 -17.27 29.46
N VAL A 8 -7.01 -16.81 29.87
CA VAL A 8 -7.94 -16.11 28.97
C VAL A 8 -7.33 -14.80 28.47
N LEU A 9 -6.72 -14.01 29.34
CA LEU A 9 -6.05 -12.76 28.95
C LEU A 9 -4.87 -13.01 28.01
N LEU A 10 -4.09 -14.06 28.25
CA LEU A 10 -3.00 -14.47 27.37
C LEU A 10 -3.53 -14.81 25.96
N ALA A 11 -4.61 -15.59 25.88
CA ALA A 11 -5.21 -15.96 24.61
C ALA A 11 -5.72 -14.74 23.83
N ILE A 12 -6.39 -13.79 24.50
CA ILE A 12 -6.85 -12.54 23.87
C ILE A 12 -5.66 -11.73 23.34
N SER A 13 -4.58 -11.62 24.12
CA SER A 13 -3.36 -10.90 23.70
C SER A 13 -2.73 -11.52 22.45
N VAL A 14 -2.60 -12.85 22.42
CA VAL A 14 -2.05 -13.58 21.26
C VAL A 14 -2.92 -13.37 20.03
N VAL A 15 -4.23 -13.50 20.15
CA VAL A 15 -5.16 -13.29 19.03
C VAL A 15 -5.08 -11.86 18.51
N GLY A 16 -5.09 -10.86 19.41
CA GLY A 16 -4.93 -9.45 19.04
C GLY A 16 -3.60 -9.17 18.32
N PHE A 17 -2.52 -9.80 18.78
CA PHE A 17 -1.21 -9.71 18.13
C PHE A 17 -1.23 -10.29 16.71
N ILE A 18 -1.85 -11.45 16.51
CA ILE A 18 -1.98 -12.08 15.18
C ILE A 18 -2.76 -11.17 14.22
N PHE A 19 -3.89 -10.60 14.65
CA PHE A 19 -4.66 -9.66 13.82
C PHE A 19 -3.88 -8.40 13.47
N SER A 20 -3.15 -7.84 14.43
CA SER A 20 -2.29 -6.67 14.19
C SER A 20 -1.20 -6.98 13.16
N MET A 21 -0.51 -8.11 13.31
CA MET A 21 0.52 -8.57 12.38
C MET A 21 -0.04 -8.80 10.97
N TYR A 22 -1.22 -9.41 10.87
CA TYR A 22 -1.89 -9.64 9.59
C TYR A 22 -2.16 -8.33 8.83
N ASN A 23 -2.70 -7.32 9.52
CA ASN A 23 -2.96 -6.00 8.92
C ASN A 23 -1.66 -5.32 8.46
N LEU A 24 -0.60 -5.38 9.28
CA LEU A 24 0.71 -4.83 8.91
C LEU A 24 1.29 -5.48 7.65
N LEU A 25 1.14 -6.81 7.51
CA LEU A 25 1.57 -7.53 6.33
C LEU A 25 0.74 -7.13 5.09
N HIS A 26 -0.58 -6.93 5.24
CA HIS A 26 -1.45 -6.48 4.15
C HIS A 26 -1.05 -5.09 3.66
N GLU A 27 -0.85 -4.15 4.58
CA GLU A 27 -0.41 -2.80 4.24
C GLU A 27 0.98 -2.81 3.58
N SER A 28 1.91 -3.62 4.09
CA SER A 28 3.24 -3.77 3.50
C SER A 28 3.15 -4.30 2.06
N LYS A 29 2.30 -5.31 1.83
CA LYS A 29 2.09 -5.85 0.48
C LYS A 29 1.42 -4.85 -0.47
N ALA A 30 0.41 -4.10 0.01
CA ALA A 30 -0.26 -3.08 -0.78
C ALA A 30 0.72 -1.97 -1.21
N LYS A 31 1.58 -1.52 -0.29
CA LYS A 31 2.65 -0.55 -0.58
C LYS A 31 3.61 -1.07 -1.65
N ALA A 32 4.10 -2.30 -1.51
CA ALA A 32 5.05 -2.88 -2.45
C ALA A 32 4.46 -3.03 -3.86
N LEU A 33 3.21 -3.50 -3.96
CA LEU A 33 2.52 -3.62 -5.25
C LEU A 33 2.22 -2.26 -5.89
N SER A 34 1.95 -1.23 -5.07
CA SER A 34 1.75 0.14 -5.56
C SER A 34 3.03 0.70 -6.19
N VAL A 35 4.17 0.51 -5.54
CA VAL A 35 5.47 0.94 -6.09
C VAL A 35 5.72 0.23 -7.42
N ALA A 36 5.62 -1.10 -7.45
CA ALA A 36 5.86 -1.88 -8.66
C ALA A 36 4.96 -1.45 -9.83
N TYR A 37 3.68 -1.16 -9.56
CA TYR A 37 2.76 -0.66 -10.58
C TYR A 37 3.20 0.70 -11.15
N ILE A 38 3.64 1.63 -10.31
CA ILE A 38 4.11 2.96 -10.76
C ILE A 38 5.41 2.85 -11.55
N GLU A 39 6.36 2.02 -11.10
CA GLU A 39 7.62 1.78 -11.82
C GLU A 39 7.34 1.22 -13.22
N GLU A 40 6.44 0.25 -13.32
CA GLU A 40 6.10 -0.39 -14.60
C GLU A 40 5.27 0.53 -15.52
N THR A 41 4.28 1.23 -14.97
CA THR A 41 3.30 1.99 -15.77
C THR A 41 3.83 3.35 -16.19
N TYR A 42 4.52 4.06 -15.29
CA TYR A 42 4.97 5.44 -15.49
C TYR A 42 6.48 5.56 -15.72
N GLN A 43 7.17 4.42 -15.89
CA GLN A 43 8.61 4.31 -16.16
C GLN A 43 9.49 5.13 -15.20
N CYS A 44 9.04 5.22 -13.95
CA CYS A 44 9.78 5.92 -12.92
C CYS A 44 10.83 4.98 -12.30
N GLU A 45 12.01 4.90 -12.91
CA GLU A 45 13.17 4.23 -12.31
C GLU A 45 13.78 5.11 -11.20
N ASN A 46 13.14 5.22 -10.03
CA ASN A 46 13.67 6.00 -8.91
C ASN A 46 13.28 5.41 -7.54
N ASP A 47 13.93 5.87 -6.46
CA ASP A 47 13.65 5.47 -5.07
C ASP A 47 12.24 5.92 -4.64
N LEU A 48 11.24 5.11 -4.96
CA LEU A 48 9.83 5.37 -4.70
C LEU A 48 9.42 4.85 -3.31
N ARG A 49 8.65 5.67 -2.61
CA ARG A 49 8.09 5.33 -1.30
C ARG A 49 6.57 5.39 -1.31
N ALA A 50 5.95 4.26 -0.97
CA ALA A 50 4.51 4.16 -0.77
C ALA A 50 4.08 4.40 0.68
N THR A 51 2.99 5.15 0.85
CA THR A 51 2.34 5.43 2.14
C THR A 51 0.85 5.15 2.02
N ILE A 52 0.29 4.41 2.98
CA ILE A 52 -1.17 4.27 3.11
C ILE A 52 -1.68 5.50 3.84
N TYR A 53 -2.60 6.24 3.20
CA TYR A 53 -3.24 7.41 3.81
C TYR A 53 -4.72 7.18 4.14
N GLY A 54 -5.29 6.06 3.69
CA GLY A 54 -6.66 5.69 3.99
C GLY A 54 -6.98 4.24 3.63
N LYS A 55 -8.10 3.76 4.15
CA LYS A 55 -8.70 2.47 3.79
C LYS A 55 -10.20 2.69 3.61
N ASP A 56 -10.74 2.32 2.46
CA ASP A 56 -12.14 2.57 2.09
C ASP A 56 -12.65 1.46 1.17
N ASP A 57 -13.86 0.95 1.41
CA ASP A 57 -14.50 -0.12 0.63
C ASP A 57 -13.58 -1.31 0.26
N ASP A 58 -12.83 -1.83 1.23
CA ASP A 58 -11.82 -2.90 1.07
C ASP A 58 -10.56 -2.54 0.26
N TYR A 59 -10.41 -1.27 -0.14
CA TYR A 59 -9.20 -0.75 -0.77
C TYR A 59 -8.25 -0.09 0.23
N TYR A 60 -6.96 -0.26 -0.02
CA TYR A 60 -5.90 0.57 0.54
C TYR A 60 -5.68 1.78 -0.37
N ALA A 61 -5.90 2.98 0.13
CA ALA A 61 -5.58 4.21 -0.57
C ALA A 61 -4.10 4.54 -0.35
N VAL A 62 -3.32 4.53 -1.43
CA VAL A 62 -1.85 4.58 -1.41
C VAL A 62 -1.38 5.82 -2.16
N SER A 63 -0.49 6.59 -1.53
CA SER A 63 0.30 7.62 -2.19
C SER A 63 1.71 7.07 -2.40
N VAL A 64 2.19 7.07 -3.64
CA VAL A 64 3.57 6.70 -3.98
C VAL A 64 4.30 7.98 -4.35
N ARG A 65 5.47 8.23 -3.78
CA ARG A 65 6.23 9.47 -4.01
C ARG A 65 7.69 9.15 -4.31
N SER A 66 8.31 9.89 -5.22
CA SER A 66 9.77 9.81 -5.40
C SER A 66 10.48 10.49 -4.23
N ASN A 67 11.49 9.81 -3.67
CA ASN A 67 12.36 10.41 -2.67
C ASN A 67 13.33 11.43 -3.29
N ASP A 68 13.68 11.24 -4.57
CA ASP A 68 14.60 12.12 -5.31
C ASP A 68 13.89 13.39 -5.79
N ASP A 69 12.66 13.24 -6.30
CA ASP A 69 11.82 14.36 -6.72
C ASP A 69 10.48 14.35 -5.97
N LEU A 70 10.44 15.16 -4.93
CA LEU A 70 9.27 15.33 -4.08
C LEU A 70 8.06 15.90 -4.82
N SER A 71 8.21 16.46 -6.03
CA SER A 71 7.07 16.91 -6.83
C SER A 71 6.31 15.73 -7.46
N LYS A 72 7.00 14.62 -7.74
CA LYS A 72 6.40 13.42 -8.33
C LYS A 72 5.70 12.58 -7.27
N SER A 73 4.37 12.68 -7.30
CA SER A 73 3.47 11.95 -6.41
C SER A 73 2.40 11.27 -7.23
N PHE A 74 2.10 10.03 -6.89
CA PHE A 74 1.13 9.18 -7.57
C PHE A 74 0.11 8.67 -6.56
N TYR A 75 -1.13 8.50 -7.01
CA TYR A 75 -2.23 8.03 -6.16
C TYR A 75 -2.90 6.81 -6.75
N LEU A 76 -3.01 5.77 -5.94
CA LEU A 76 -3.63 4.49 -6.31
C LEU A 76 -4.60 4.05 -5.20
N LYS A 77 -5.60 3.24 -5.57
CA LYS A 77 -6.31 2.38 -4.61
C LYS A 77 -6.05 0.92 -4.97
N ILE A 78 -5.59 0.13 -4.01
CA ILE A 78 -5.29 -1.30 -4.23
C ILE A 78 -6.18 -2.18 -3.37
N ARG A 79 -6.82 -3.17 -3.99
CA ARG A 79 -7.55 -4.23 -3.32
C ARG A 79 -6.72 -5.52 -3.30
N LEU A 80 -6.58 -6.09 -2.11
CA LEU A 80 -5.90 -7.37 -1.91
C LEU A 80 -6.90 -8.41 -1.42
N SER A 81 -6.70 -9.64 -1.86
CA SER A 81 -7.41 -10.80 -1.31
C SER A 81 -6.98 -11.08 0.13
N MET A 82 -7.74 -11.93 0.82
CA MET A 82 -7.36 -12.41 2.16
C MET A 82 -5.99 -13.11 2.19
N TRP A 83 -5.51 -13.58 1.03
CA TRP A 83 -4.22 -14.25 0.84
C TRP A 83 -3.16 -13.34 0.24
N PHE A 84 -3.31 -12.01 0.37
CA PHE A 84 -2.31 -11.02 -0.07
C PHE A 84 -2.09 -10.98 -1.61
N GLN A 85 -3.00 -11.58 -2.38
CA GLN A 85 -2.95 -11.53 -3.84
C GLN A 85 -3.60 -10.24 -4.33
N LEU A 86 -3.05 -9.65 -5.39
CA LEU A 86 -3.64 -8.49 -6.02
C LEU A 86 -4.97 -8.87 -6.68
N GLU A 87 -6.05 -8.20 -6.29
CA GLU A 87 -7.36 -8.37 -6.94
C GLU A 87 -7.62 -7.23 -7.92
N GLU A 88 -7.33 -5.99 -7.53
CA GLU A 88 -7.66 -4.80 -8.32
C GLU A 88 -6.75 -3.61 -7.98
N ILE A 89 -6.45 -2.80 -8.99
CA ILE A 89 -5.80 -1.49 -8.87
C ILE A 89 -6.70 -0.47 -9.54
N LEU A 90 -7.07 0.59 -8.81
CA LEU A 90 -7.70 1.78 -9.38
C LEU A 90 -6.65 2.89 -9.43
N ASP A 91 -6.37 3.33 -10.64
CA ASP A 91 -5.36 4.34 -10.93
C ASP A 91 -6.01 5.72 -11.09
N ALA A 92 -5.43 6.74 -10.47
CA ALA A 92 -5.80 8.13 -10.70
C ALA A 92 -5.09 8.66 -11.96
N SER A 93 -5.31 7.98 -13.10
CA SER A 93 -4.49 8.12 -14.31
C SER A 93 -4.39 9.56 -14.81
N GLU A 94 -5.51 10.31 -14.85
CA GLU A 94 -5.50 11.72 -15.28
C GLU A 94 -4.53 12.60 -14.48
N TYR A 95 -4.36 12.30 -13.17
CA TYR A 95 -3.41 13.01 -12.31
C TYR A 95 -2.00 12.40 -12.41
N ASN A 96 -1.90 11.07 -12.48
CA ASN A 96 -0.63 10.36 -12.45
C ASN A 96 0.14 10.51 -13.78
N GLU A 97 -0.55 10.55 -14.92
CA GLU A 97 0.04 10.84 -16.23
C GLU A 97 0.67 12.24 -16.26
N ALA A 98 0.05 13.25 -15.65
CA ALA A 98 0.65 14.59 -15.52
C ALA A 98 1.94 14.61 -14.67
N ASN A 99 2.21 13.53 -13.93
CA ASN A 99 3.41 13.33 -13.11
C ASN A 99 4.30 12.21 -13.66
N SER A 100 4.07 11.74 -14.89
CA SER A 100 4.85 10.66 -15.51
C SER A 100 6.35 10.98 -15.52
N CYS A 101 7.18 9.94 -15.45
CA CYS A 101 8.62 10.12 -15.60
C CYS A 101 9.07 10.13 -17.06
N GLU A 102 8.17 9.86 -18.01
CA GLU A 102 8.43 10.08 -19.42
C GLU A 102 8.66 11.58 -19.66
N GLU A 103 9.83 11.92 -20.20
CA GLU A 103 10.08 13.27 -20.71
C GLU A 103 9.23 13.47 -21.97
N ASP A 104 8.45 14.55 -22.02
CA ASP A 104 7.86 15.01 -23.28
C ASP A 104 9.02 15.26 -24.26
N LEU A 105 9.22 14.33 -25.19
CA LEU A 105 10.09 14.58 -26.33
C LEU A 105 9.40 15.65 -27.18
N ASP A 106 9.81 16.91 -27.01
CA ASP A 106 9.47 18.02 -27.91
C ASP A 106 9.85 17.59 -29.35
N VAL A 107 8.83 17.29 -30.18
CA VAL A 107 8.96 17.02 -31.63
C VAL A 107 8.60 18.28 -32.43
#